data_AF-A0AAW2Z7V1-F1
#
_entry.id   AF-A0AAW2Z7V1-F1
#
_cell.length_a   1.000
_cell.length_b   1.000
_cell.length_c   1.000
_cell.angle_alpha   90.00
_cell.angle_beta   90.00
_cell.angle_gamma   90.00
#
_symmetry.space_group_name_H-M   'P 1'
#
loop_
_entity.id
_entity.type
_entity.pdbx_description
1 polymer ?
#
loop_
_entity_poly.entity_id
_entity_poly.type
_entity_poly.pdbx_seq_one_letter_code
_entity_poly.pdbx_strand_id
1 'polypeptide(L)'
;MSELHSKSANHDAANDNELNNEHFIDQIVKMTEKFERNREKPANEDVAKRTFYVEKKSIRLEYHYGDGKITRAAREYSKNGEFTTEAHDHYTKQPKIVETIEEFCALIQSEKECQNLVLESNKEINLICARRRAEENKFDFTTSIYDTLRNRPTEKELAEMEARERELAARLGHKKDILNSLIGDKEIASITDAENIYNSALKSFKDQLMLRIKIIDDRLQKEKINLTRRRNNYQKNTDNSDRNEEYIQFIQDTVFKINILKERAEEHNRNAATKFNELKYQLRNDPRLAPWLNKINLD
;
A
#
# COMPACT_ATOMS: atom_id res chain seq x y z
N MET A 1 12.83 -42.53 -27.11
CA MET A 1 11.60 -42.81 -26.35
C MET A 1 11.51 -41.81 -25.19
N SER A 2 11.64 -40.50 -25.35
CA SER A 2 10.84 -39.50 -26.11
C SER A 2 9.40 -39.36 -25.61
N GLU A 3 9.15 -38.25 -24.90
CA GLU A 3 7.95 -37.39 -24.80
C GLU A 3 8.01 -36.72 -23.40
N LEU A 4 8.59 -35.52 -23.17
CA LEU A 4 8.30 -34.20 -23.74
C LEU A 4 6.80 -33.92 -23.83
N HIS A 5 6.25 -33.30 -22.80
CA HIS A 5 5.06 -32.46 -22.90
C HIS A 5 5.36 -31.09 -22.30
N SER A 6 5.73 -30.19 -23.21
CA SER A 6 5.65 -28.74 -23.07
C SER A 6 4.19 -28.28 -23.12
N LYS A 7 3.90 -27.13 -22.49
CA LYS A 7 2.96 -26.06 -22.89
C LYS A 7 2.86 -25.08 -21.70
N SER A 8 3.53 -23.94 -21.76
CA SER A 8 3.15 -22.70 -22.47
C SER A 8 2.48 -21.73 -21.49
N ALA A 9 3.21 -20.66 -21.21
CA ALA A 9 2.70 -19.45 -20.58
C ALA A 9 1.78 -18.74 -21.58
N ASN A 10 0.54 -18.47 -21.18
CA ASN A 10 -0.29 -17.46 -21.82
C ASN A 10 -0.31 -16.25 -20.90
N HIS A 11 0.31 -15.19 -21.41
CA HIS A 11 0.23 -13.85 -20.89
C HIS A 11 -0.93 -13.20 -21.65
N ASP A 12 -2.15 -13.31 -21.11
CA ASP A 12 -3.28 -12.50 -21.56
C ASP A 12 -3.43 -11.34 -20.59
N ALA A 13 -3.02 -10.18 -21.12
CA ALA A 13 -3.38 -8.88 -20.59
C ALA A 13 -4.88 -8.66 -20.69
N ALA A 14 -5.37 -7.74 -19.84
CA ALA A 14 -6.71 -7.18 -19.79
C ALA A 14 -7.74 -7.99 -18.99
N ASN A 15 -7.77 -7.72 -17.68
CA ASN A 15 -8.97 -7.08 -17.13
C ASN A 15 -8.59 -6.17 -15.95
N ASP A 16 -8.12 -4.96 -16.26
CA ASP A 16 -8.01 -3.84 -15.32
C ASP A 16 -9.42 -3.39 -14.89
N ASN A 17 -10.09 -4.19 -14.06
CA ASN A 17 -11.36 -3.81 -13.46
C ASN A 17 -11.49 -4.22 -11.98
N GLU A 18 -10.36 -4.48 -11.30
CA GLU A 18 -10.33 -4.79 -9.86
C GLU A 18 -10.24 -3.55 -8.96
N LEU A 19 -10.20 -2.34 -9.52
CA LEU A 19 -10.00 -1.09 -8.75
C LEU A 19 -11.26 -0.43 -8.19
N ASN A 20 -12.45 -1.01 -8.38
CA ASN A 20 -13.71 -0.41 -7.93
C ASN A 20 -14.49 -1.21 -6.87
N ASN A 21 -13.93 -2.30 -6.33
CA ASN A 21 -14.65 -3.15 -5.37
C ASN A 21 -14.37 -2.81 -3.89
N GLU A 22 -13.58 -1.77 -3.60
CA GLU A 22 -13.31 -1.34 -2.21
C GLU A 22 -14.45 -0.50 -1.58
N HIS A 23 -15.52 -0.20 -2.31
CA HIS A 23 -16.60 0.68 -1.82
C HIS A 23 -17.95 0.00 -1.54
N PHE A 24 -18.04 -1.32 -1.63
CA PHE A 24 -19.30 -2.05 -1.40
C PHE A 24 -19.60 -2.40 0.07
N ILE A 25 -18.71 -2.06 1.01
CA ILE A 25 -18.78 -2.58 2.40
C ILE A 25 -19.54 -1.65 3.36
N ASP A 26 -19.83 -0.40 3.01
CA ASP A 26 -20.22 0.59 4.04
C ASP A 26 -21.72 0.69 4.36
N GLN A 27 -22.61 -0.10 3.73
CA GLN A 27 -24.03 -0.06 4.06
C GLN A 27 -24.55 -1.40 4.60
N ILE A 28 -24.83 -1.42 5.91
CA ILE A 28 -25.49 -2.55 6.58
C ILE A 28 -26.93 -2.65 6.05
N VAL A 29 -27.23 -3.71 5.31
CA VAL A 29 -28.59 -3.96 4.75
C VAL A 29 -29.53 -4.56 5.80
N LYS A 30 -29.02 -5.54 6.56
CA LYS A 30 -29.76 -6.22 7.64
C LYS A 30 -28.80 -6.71 8.72
N MET A 31 -29.29 -6.77 9.96
CA MET A 31 -28.58 -7.36 11.09
C MET A 31 -29.49 -8.43 11.72
N THR A 32 -28.91 -9.53 12.18
CA THR A 32 -29.67 -10.60 12.82
C THR A 32 -28.99 -11.10 14.07
N GLU A 33 -29.75 -11.14 15.16
CA GLU A 33 -29.37 -11.80 16.40
C GLU A 33 -30.14 -13.11 16.51
N LYS A 34 -29.44 -14.19 16.88
CA LYS A 34 -30.01 -15.51 17.07
C LYS A 34 -29.78 -15.90 18.52
N PHE A 35 -30.83 -16.39 19.16
CA PHE A 35 -30.82 -16.80 20.55
C PHE A 35 -31.11 -18.29 20.66
N GLU A 36 -30.60 -18.89 21.72
CA GLU A 36 -30.86 -20.28 22.06
C GLU A 36 -32.09 -20.40 22.96
N ARG A 37 -32.81 -21.54 22.85
CA ARG A 37 -34.08 -21.74 23.53
C ARG A 37 -33.89 -21.81 25.05
N ASN A 38 -34.54 -20.90 25.77
CA ASN A 38 -34.65 -20.98 27.22
C ASN A 38 -35.91 -21.79 27.61
N ARG A 39 -35.72 -22.92 28.30
CA ARG A 39 -36.81 -23.80 28.74
C ARG A 39 -37.63 -23.25 29.90
N GLU A 40 -37.14 -22.21 30.59
CA GLU A 40 -37.85 -21.58 31.70
C GLU A 40 -38.99 -20.65 31.24
N LYS A 41 -38.93 -20.18 29.98
CA LYS A 41 -39.93 -19.30 29.37
C LYS A 41 -40.83 -20.08 28.41
N PRO A 42 -42.10 -19.70 28.25
CA PRO A 42 -42.94 -20.28 27.21
C PRO A 42 -42.39 -19.91 25.83
N ALA A 43 -42.45 -20.84 24.88
CA ALA A 43 -41.87 -20.65 23.54
C ALA A 43 -42.42 -19.42 22.79
N ASN A 44 -43.64 -18.97 23.13
CA ASN A 44 -44.28 -17.79 22.55
C ASN A 44 -43.74 -16.45 23.08
N GLU A 45 -43.00 -16.46 24.19
CA GLU A 45 -42.36 -15.27 24.79
C GLU A 45 -40.83 -15.32 24.68
N ASP A 46 -40.29 -16.47 24.26
CA ASP A 46 -38.86 -16.68 24.06
C ASP A 46 -38.45 -16.36 22.62
N VAL A 47 -37.70 -15.27 22.44
CA VAL A 47 -37.29 -14.78 21.11
C VAL A 47 -36.18 -15.67 20.59
N ALA A 48 -36.40 -16.36 19.46
CA ALA A 48 -35.39 -17.19 18.80
C ALA A 48 -34.48 -16.39 17.89
N LYS A 49 -35.05 -15.39 17.20
CA LYS A 49 -34.32 -14.58 16.25
C LYS A 49 -34.90 -13.18 16.19
N ARG A 50 -34.02 -12.20 16.24
CA ARG A 50 -34.33 -10.79 16.04
C ARG A 50 -33.66 -10.33 14.76
N THR A 51 -34.43 -9.79 13.83
CA THR A 51 -33.93 -9.31 12.54
C THR A 51 -34.21 -7.82 12.42
N PHE A 52 -33.16 -7.03 12.29
CA PHE A 52 -33.22 -5.61 12.02
C PHE A 52 -33.02 -5.39 10.52
N TYR A 53 -34.06 -4.96 9.81
CA TYR A 53 -33.98 -4.57 8.41
C TYR A 53 -33.69 -3.06 8.36
N VAL A 54 -32.41 -2.70 8.25
CA VAL A 54 -31.96 -1.32 8.28
C VAL A 54 -32.51 -0.53 7.09
N GLU A 55 -32.48 -1.13 5.90
CA GLU A 55 -32.99 -0.51 4.66
C GLU A 55 -34.52 -0.35 4.68
N LYS A 56 -35.24 -1.39 5.13
CA LYS A 56 -36.72 -1.38 5.20
C LYS A 56 -37.28 -0.67 6.42
N LYS A 57 -36.42 -0.24 7.36
CA LYS A 57 -36.80 0.39 8.63
C LYS A 57 -37.83 -0.45 9.42
N SER A 58 -37.70 -1.78 9.38
CA SER A 58 -38.56 -2.70 10.12
C SER A 58 -37.74 -3.66 10.98
N ILE A 59 -38.35 -4.11 12.08
CA ILE A 59 -37.76 -5.05 13.05
C ILE A 59 -38.69 -6.24 13.15
N ARG A 60 -38.18 -7.44 12.87
CA ARG A 60 -38.93 -8.69 12.97
C ARG A 60 -38.41 -9.55 14.11
N LEU A 61 -39.30 -9.90 15.03
CA LEU A 61 -39.08 -10.89 16.08
C LEU A 61 -39.71 -12.21 15.65
N GLU A 62 -38.92 -13.27 15.68
CA GLU A 62 -39.36 -14.65 15.52
C GLU A 62 -39.16 -15.37 16.85
N TYR A 63 -40.23 -15.89 17.43
CA TYR A 63 -40.18 -16.64 18.69
C TYR A 63 -39.85 -18.12 18.45
N HIS A 64 -39.50 -18.84 19.50
CA HIS A 64 -39.22 -20.28 19.42
C HIS A 64 -40.49 -21.08 19.06
N TYR A 65 -40.28 -22.26 18.48
CA TYR A 65 -41.35 -23.20 18.22
C TYR A 65 -41.89 -23.76 19.54
N GLY A 66 -43.22 -23.70 19.69
CA GLY A 66 -43.92 -24.36 20.79
C GLY A 66 -43.81 -25.87 20.70
N ASP A 67 -43.95 -26.55 21.83
CA ASP A 67 -43.93 -28.01 21.85
C ASP A 67 -45.09 -28.57 21.01
N GLY A 68 -44.77 -29.49 20.08
CA GLY A 68 -45.73 -30.03 19.12
C GLY A 68 -46.27 -29.05 18.06
N LYS A 69 -45.74 -27.82 17.93
CA LYS A 69 -46.20 -26.82 16.96
C LYS A 69 -45.23 -26.66 15.78
N ILE A 70 -45.77 -26.65 14.56
CA ILE A 70 -44.98 -26.48 13.31
C ILE A 70 -44.82 -24.99 12.95
N THR A 71 -45.71 -24.12 13.42
CA THR A 71 -45.67 -22.67 13.21
C THR A 71 -45.17 -21.95 14.46
N ARG A 72 -44.40 -20.88 14.27
CA ARG A 72 -43.92 -20.00 15.34
C ARG A 72 -44.69 -18.69 15.36
N ALA A 73 -44.75 -18.02 16.50
CA ALA A 73 -45.23 -16.64 16.56
C ALA A 73 -44.18 -15.70 15.96
N ALA A 74 -44.63 -14.63 15.30
CA ALA A 74 -43.76 -13.55 14.85
C ALA A 74 -44.40 -12.19 15.12
N ARG A 75 -43.58 -11.20 15.40
CA ARG A 75 -43.99 -9.79 15.53
C ARG A 75 -43.15 -8.94 14.61
N GLU A 76 -43.78 -8.03 13.90
CA GLU A 76 -43.11 -7.05 13.06
C GLU A 76 -43.43 -5.63 13.53
N TYR A 77 -42.38 -4.86 13.77
CA TYR A 77 -42.44 -3.47 14.17
C TYR A 77 -41.89 -2.63 13.03
N SER A 78 -42.73 -1.76 12.46
CA SER A 78 -42.30 -0.75 11.51
C SER A 78 -41.89 0.51 12.26
N LYS A 79 -40.77 1.14 11.88
CA LYS A 79 -40.39 2.46 12.44
C LYS A 79 -41.38 3.57 12.09
N ASN A 80 -42.31 3.32 11.17
CA ASN A 80 -43.39 4.24 10.82
C ASN A 80 -44.59 4.16 11.80
N GLY A 81 -44.52 3.30 12.84
CA GLY A 81 -45.55 3.19 13.88
C GLY A 81 -46.61 2.11 13.63
N GLU A 82 -46.41 1.26 12.62
CA GLU A 82 -47.27 0.11 12.36
C GLU A 82 -46.73 -1.12 13.10
N PHE A 83 -47.60 -1.80 13.85
CA PHE A 83 -47.27 -3.00 14.63
C PHE A 83 -48.13 -4.16 14.14
N THR A 84 -47.50 -5.22 13.64
CA THR A 84 -48.20 -6.42 13.19
C THR A 84 -47.78 -7.60 14.05
N THR A 85 -48.76 -8.26 14.68
CA THR A 85 -48.54 -9.50 15.43
C THR A 85 -49.12 -10.67 14.66
N GLU A 86 -48.23 -11.53 14.14
CA GLU A 86 -48.58 -12.78 13.47
C GLU A 86 -48.68 -13.90 14.53
N ALA A 87 -49.82 -13.94 15.22
CA ALA A 87 -50.16 -15.04 16.14
C ALA A 87 -51.01 -16.08 15.40
N HIS A 88 -50.48 -17.30 15.28
CA HIS A 88 -51.17 -18.41 14.58
C HIS A 88 -52.16 -19.17 15.49
N ASP A 89 -52.16 -18.86 16.79
CA ASP A 89 -53.02 -19.52 17.78
C ASP A 89 -54.01 -18.50 18.35
N HIS A 90 -55.29 -18.69 18.03
CA HIS A 90 -56.40 -17.79 18.35
C HIS A 90 -56.60 -17.56 19.85
N TYR A 91 -56.07 -18.45 20.71
CA TYR A 91 -56.20 -18.36 22.16
C TYR A 91 -55.03 -17.63 22.84
N THR A 92 -54.02 -17.23 22.08
CA THR A 92 -52.87 -16.49 22.62
C THR A 92 -53.28 -15.06 22.94
N LYS A 93 -53.02 -14.59 24.15
CA LYS A 93 -53.27 -13.19 24.54
C LYS A 93 -52.42 -12.27 23.65
N GLN A 94 -53.07 -11.36 22.94
CA GLN A 94 -52.36 -10.30 22.26
C GLN A 94 -51.81 -9.31 23.29
N PRO A 95 -50.57 -8.84 23.12
CA PRO A 95 -49.96 -7.88 24.04
C PRO A 95 -50.76 -6.57 24.03
N LYS A 96 -50.78 -5.88 25.18
CA LYS A 96 -51.42 -4.55 25.25
C LYS A 96 -50.59 -3.53 24.48
N ILE A 97 -51.25 -2.48 23.99
CA ILE A 97 -50.60 -1.40 23.21
C ILE A 97 -49.43 -0.77 23.98
N VAL A 98 -49.58 -0.57 25.30
CA VAL A 98 -48.50 -0.01 26.14
C VAL A 98 -47.27 -0.92 26.16
N GLU A 99 -47.48 -2.23 26.37
CA GLU A 99 -46.42 -3.24 26.39
C GLU A 99 -45.70 -3.32 25.04
N THR A 100 -46.43 -3.17 23.92
CA THR A 100 -45.83 -3.16 22.58
C THR A 100 -44.95 -1.95 22.31
N ILE A 101 -45.26 -0.78 22.88
CA ILE A 101 -44.47 0.45 22.74
C ILE A 101 -43.17 0.34 23.56
N GLU A 102 -43.26 -0.20 24.78
CA GLU A 102 -42.09 -0.44 25.62
C GLU A 102 -41.12 -1.44 24.97
N GLU A 103 -41.66 -2.55 24.42
CA GLU A 103 -40.88 -3.52 23.66
C GLU A 103 -40.22 -2.87 22.44
N PHE A 104 -40.94 -2.04 21.69
CA PHE A 104 -40.40 -1.31 20.54
C PHE A 104 -39.25 -0.37 20.92
N CYS A 105 -39.38 0.40 22.01
CA CYS A 105 -38.31 1.26 22.51
C CYS A 105 -37.06 0.47 22.87
N ALA A 106 -37.22 -0.69 23.53
CA ALA A 106 -36.12 -1.59 23.84
C ALA A 106 -35.46 -2.16 22.56
N LEU A 107 -36.26 -2.50 21.54
CA LEU A 107 -35.74 -2.99 20.26
C LEU A 107 -34.91 -1.93 19.51
N ILE A 108 -35.30 -0.65 19.57
CA ILE A 108 -34.49 0.44 18.99
C ILE A 108 -33.15 0.56 19.71
N GLN A 109 -33.12 0.40 21.04
CA GLN A 109 -31.88 0.43 21.80
C GLN A 109 -30.97 -0.74 21.41
N SER A 110 -31.51 -1.96 21.38
CA SER A 110 -30.75 -3.13 20.93
C SER A 110 -30.29 -3.02 19.46
N GLU A 111 -31.06 -2.39 18.58
CA GLU A 111 -30.64 -2.13 17.20
C GLU A 111 -29.37 -1.27 17.17
N LYS A 112 -29.31 -0.20 17.99
CA LYS A 112 -28.14 0.67 18.10
C LYS A 112 -26.94 -0.07 18.67
N GLU A 113 -27.15 -0.91 19.69
CA GLU A 113 -26.10 -1.74 20.28
C GLU A 113 -25.53 -2.73 19.26
N CYS A 114 -26.41 -3.45 18.55
CA CYS A 114 -26.03 -4.38 17.49
C CYS A 114 -25.25 -3.67 16.36
N GLN A 115 -25.71 -2.48 15.96
CA GLN A 115 -25.01 -1.66 14.98
C GLN A 115 -23.61 -1.25 15.44
N ASN A 116 -23.47 -0.80 16.69
CA ASN A 116 -22.18 -0.43 17.25
C ASN A 116 -21.21 -1.62 17.30
N LEU A 117 -21.68 -2.80 17.71
CA LEU A 117 -20.88 -4.03 17.72
C LEU A 117 -20.37 -4.41 16.33
N VAL A 118 -21.22 -4.32 15.30
CA VAL A 118 -20.82 -4.57 13.91
C VAL A 118 -19.76 -3.56 13.45
N LEU A 119 -19.92 -2.28 13.79
CA LEU A 119 -18.96 -1.24 13.45
C LEU A 119 -17.61 -1.43 14.15
N GLU A 120 -17.61 -1.82 15.42
CA GLU A 120 -16.39 -2.13 16.17
C GLU A 120 -15.67 -3.36 15.59
N SER A 121 -16.42 -4.42 15.29
CA SER A 121 -15.87 -5.61 14.64
C SER A 121 -15.25 -5.30 13.27
N ASN A 122 -15.92 -4.48 12.45
CA ASN A 122 -15.37 -4.05 11.16
C ASN A 122 -14.07 -3.23 11.32
N LYS A 123 -13.98 -2.36 12.33
CA LYS A 123 -12.73 -1.64 12.64
C LYS A 123 -11.60 -2.61 13.01
N GLU A 124 -11.90 -3.61 13.84
CA GLU A 124 -10.92 -4.63 14.22
C GLU A 124 -10.44 -5.44 13.01
N ILE A 125 -11.36 -5.90 12.15
CA ILE A 125 -11.03 -6.62 10.92
C ILE A 125 -10.12 -5.78 10.03
N ASN A 126 -10.43 -4.49 9.86
CA ASN A 126 -9.60 -3.58 9.05
C ASN A 126 -8.20 -3.42 9.64
N LEU A 127 -8.06 -3.35 10.97
CA LEU A 127 -6.76 -3.29 11.63
C LEU A 127 -5.95 -4.59 11.42
N ILE A 128 -6.59 -5.76 11.51
CA ILE A 128 -5.95 -7.05 11.25
C ILE A 128 -5.47 -7.13 9.80
N CYS A 129 -6.32 -6.75 8.84
CA CYS A 129 -5.97 -6.73 7.42
C CYS A 129 -4.81 -5.77 7.12
N ALA A 130 -4.84 -4.56 7.69
CA ALA A 130 -3.76 -3.58 7.54
C ALA A 130 -2.43 -4.08 8.10
N ARG A 131 -2.47 -4.73 9.28
CA ARG A 131 -1.30 -5.33 9.90
C ARG A 131 -0.72 -6.46 9.05
N ARG A 132 -1.56 -7.38 8.55
CA ARG A 132 -1.12 -8.46 7.66
C ARG A 132 -0.48 -7.94 6.38
N ARG A 133 -1.08 -6.94 5.74
CA ARG A 133 -0.49 -6.26 4.57
C ARG A 133 0.89 -5.65 4.89
N ALA A 134 1.07 -5.09 6.09
CA ALA A 134 2.35 -4.53 6.51
C ALA A 134 3.40 -5.63 6.79
N GLU A 135 3.00 -6.75 7.40
CA GLU A 135 3.85 -7.93 7.63
C GLU A 135 4.26 -8.58 6.28
N GLU A 136 3.31 -8.74 5.36
CA GLU A 136 3.60 -9.22 3.99
C GLU A 136 4.56 -8.29 3.26
N ASN A 137 4.36 -6.97 3.29
CA ASN A 137 5.31 -6.03 2.68
C ASN A 137 6.71 -6.07 3.31
N LYS A 138 6.82 -6.55 4.55
CA LYS A 138 8.09 -6.72 5.27
C LYS A 138 8.45 -8.20 5.34
N PHE A 139 8.82 -8.77 4.19
CA PHE A 139 9.33 -10.13 4.11
C PHE A 139 10.71 -10.26 4.80
N ASP A 140 10.74 -10.65 6.09
CA ASP A 140 11.96 -11.06 6.78
C ASP A 140 12.21 -12.56 6.46
N PHE A 141 13.13 -12.85 5.53
CA PHE A 141 13.52 -14.23 5.21
C PHE A 141 14.27 -14.83 6.41
N THR A 142 13.59 -15.64 7.22
CA THR A 142 14.25 -16.40 8.30
C THR A 142 14.89 -17.64 7.71
N THR A 143 16.08 -17.47 7.12
CA THR A 143 16.88 -18.62 6.69
C THR A 143 17.21 -19.46 7.92
N SER A 144 16.59 -20.64 8.00
CA SER A 144 16.87 -21.60 9.06
C SER A 144 18.33 -22.06 8.97
N ILE A 145 18.96 -22.34 10.11
CA ILE A 145 20.36 -22.82 10.18
C ILE A 145 20.55 -24.10 9.35
N TYR A 146 19.48 -24.88 9.13
CA TYR A 146 19.50 -26.10 8.31
C TYR A 146 19.41 -25.86 6.80
N ASP A 147 19.01 -24.66 6.38
CA ASP A 147 18.84 -24.30 4.97
C ASP A 147 20.18 -23.96 4.31
N THR A 148 21.11 -23.35 5.06
CA THR A 148 22.48 -23.05 4.60
C THR A 148 23.32 -24.30 4.35
N LEU A 149 23.03 -25.41 5.04
CA LEU A 149 23.74 -26.68 4.88
C LEU A 149 23.19 -27.51 3.71
N ARG A 150 21.89 -27.41 3.43
CA ARG A 150 21.23 -28.18 2.35
C ARG A 150 21.33 -27.49 0.99
N ASN A 151 21.37 -26.15 0.98
CA ASN A 151 21.59 -25.30 -0.17
C ASN A 151 23.05 -24.82 -0.28
N ARG A 152 24.01 -25.57 0.30
CA ARG A 152 25.44 -25.26 0.11
C ARG A 152 25.74 -25.41 -1.38
N PRO A 153 26.08 -24.33 -2.10
CA PRO A 153 26.37 -24.42 -3.51
C PRO A 153 27.51 -25.41 -3.71
N THR A 154 27.31 -26.31 -4.64
CA THR A 154 28.32 -27.26 -5.07
C THR A 154 29.55 -26.47 -5.56
N GLU A 155 30.76 -27.04 -5.46
CA GLU A 155 31.99 -26.34 -5.87
C GLU A 155 31.92 -25.81 -7.32
N LYS A 156 31.16 -26.48 -8.18
CA LYS A 156 30.83 -26.04 -9.55
C LYS A 156 29.93 -24.80 -9.59
N GLU A 157 28.87 -24.75 -8.78
CA GLU A 157 27.94 -23.61 -8.72
C GLU A 157 28.64 -22.38 -8.14
N LEU A 158 29.56 -22.58 -7.18
CA LEU A 158 30.40 -21.52 -6.65
C LEU A 158 31.32 -20.96 -7.73
N ALA A 159 31.98 -21.82 -8.50
CA ALA A 159 32.85 -21.41 -9.62
C ALA A 159 32.07 -20.70 -10.73
N GLU A 160 30.84 -21.13 -11.05
CA GLU A 160 29.96 -20.45 -12.02
C GLU A 160 29.45 -19.10 -11.50
N MET A 161 29.22 -18.97 -10.19
CA MET A 161 28.84 -17.70 -9.57
C MET A 161 30.00 -16.72 -9.62
N GLU A 162 31.22 -17.14 -9.25
CA GLU A 162 32.43 -16.32 -9.35
C GLU A 162 32.78 -15.94 -10.79
N ALA A 163 32.56 -16.85 -11.75
CA ALA A 163 32.77 -16.56 -13.17
C ALA A 163 31.77 -15.51 -13.66
N ARG A 164 30.48 -15.65 -13.31
CA ARG A 164 29.46 -14.64 -13.60
C ARG A 164 29.76 -13.31 -12.93
N GLU A 165 30.22 -13.31 -11.69
CA GLU A 165 30.58 -12.09 -10.97
C GLU A 165 31.79 -11.40 -11.61
N ARG A 166 32.81 -12.16 -12.04
CA ARG A 166 33.94 -11.64 -12.83
C ARG A 166 33.52 -11.09 -14.19
N GLU A 167 32.59 -11.75 -14.88
CA GLU A 167 32.05 -11.25 -16.16
C GLU A 167 31.24 -9.96 -15.96
N LEU A 168 30.43 -9.90 -14.90
CA LEU A 168 29.61 -8.74 -14.56
C LEU A 168 30.51 -7.58 -14.08
N ALA A 169 31.55 -7.87 -13.31
CA ALA A 169 32.58 -6.91 -12.91
C ALA A 169 33.42 -6.43 -14.11
N ALA A 170 33.71 -7.29 -15.09
CA ALA A 170 34.33 -6.88 -16.34
C ALA A 170 33.40 -5.97 -17.16
N ARG A 171 32.12 -6.34 -17.30
CA ARG A 171 31.08 -5.51 -17.96
C ARG A 171 30.87 -4.16 -17.28
N LEU A 172 30.89 -4.11 -15.95
CA LEU A 172 30.76 -2.87 -15.17
C LEU A 172 32.07 -2.07 -15.09
N GLY A 173 33.22 -2.76 -15.13
CA GLY A 173 34.57 -2.20 -15.08
C GLY A 173 35.01 -1.58 -16.40
N HIS A 174 34.43 -2.00 -17.52
CA HIS A 174 34.37 -1.16 -18.72
C HIS A 174 33.50 0.05 -18.36
N LYS A 175 34.15 1.17 -17.99
CA LYS A 175 33.53 2.49 -17.87
C LYS A 175 32.48 2.59 -18.98
N LYS A 176 31.18 2.62 -18.62
CA LYS A 176 30.08 2.66 -19.59
C LYS A 176 30.48 3.62 -20.69
N ASP A 177 30.75 3.08 -21.87
CA ASP A 177 31.23 3.88 -22.98
C ASP A 177 30.09 4.84 -23.35
N ILE A 178 30.24 6.09 -22.90
CA ILE A 178 29.24 7.15 -23.06
C ILE A 178 28.99 7.36 -24.55
N LEU A 179 30.02 7.14 -25.38
CA LEU A 179 29.96 7.28 -26.82
C LEU A 179 29.28 6.10 -27.49
N ASN A 180 29.41 4.87 -27.01
CA ASN A 180 28.66 3.73 -27.57
C ASN A 180 27.13 3.97 -27.56
N SER A 181 26.59 4.62 -26.52
CA SER A 181 25.16 4.95 -26.47
C SER A 181 24.74 6.04 -27.47
N LEU A 182 25.67 6.88 -27.93
CA LEU A 182 25.42 8.03 -28.81
C LEU A 182 25.76 7.73 -30.27
N ILE A 183 26.78 6.90 -30.50
CA ILE A 183 27.30 6.51 -31.83
C ILE A 183 26.60 5.23 -32.32
N GLY A 184 26.28 4.29 -31.43
CA GLY A 184 25.82 2.95 -31.81
C GLY A 184 26.83 2.25 -32.74
N ASP A 185 26.34 1.52 -33.74
CA ASP A 185 27.17 0.83 -34.76
C ASP A 185 27.51 1.72 -35.97
N LYS A 186 27.23 3.03 -35.92
CA LYS A 186 27.46 3.93 -37.06
C LYS A 186 28.86 4.51 -37.02
N GLU A 187 29.62 4.34 -38.10
CA GLU A 187 30.91 5.02 -38.28
C GLU A 187 30.68 6.54 -38.45
N ILE A 188 31.52 7.34 -37.79
CA ILE A 188 31.47 8.81 -37.89
C ILE A 188 31.97 9.21 -39.28
N ALA A 189 31.07 9.67 -40.14
CA ALA A 189 31.37 9.98 -41.54
C ALA A 189 31.77 11.44 -41.81
N SER A 190 31.39 12.38 -40.93
CA SER A 190 31.60 13.83 -41.13
C SER A 190 32.12 14.56 -39.88
N ILE A 191 32.86 15.66 -40.11
CA ILE A 191 33.32 16.59 -39.07
C ILE A 191 32.13 17.18 -38.30
N THR A 192 31.05 17.54 -39.01
CA THR A 192 29.82 18.08 -38.41
C THR A 192 29.13 17.07 -37.50
N ASP A 193 29.21 15.78 -37.85
CA ASP A 193 28.59 14.72 -37.07
C ASP A 193 29.37 14.47 -35.78
N ALA A 194 30.70 14.51 -35.84
CA ALA A 194 31.55 14.44 -34.66
C ALA A 194 31.27 15.60 -33.68
N GLU A 195 31.09 16.82 -34.20
CA GLU A 195 30.76 18.00 -33.39
C GLU A 195 29.36 17.88 -32.75
N ASN A 196 28.37 17.42 -33.53
CA ASN A 196 27.01 17.19 -33.01
C ASN A 196 26.98 16.12 -31.91
N ILE A 197 27.72 15.02 -32.09
CA ILE A 197 27.86 13.95 -31.08
C ILE A 197 28.52 14.50 -29.82
N TYR A 198 29.61 15.26 -29.96
CA TYR A 198 30.31 15.90 -28.85
C TYR A 198 29.41 16.86 -28.06
N ASN A 199 28.72 17.77 -28.75
CA ASN A 199 27.82 18.74 -28.12
C ASN A 199 26.60 18.06 -27.48
N SER A 200 26.05 17.03 -28.12
CA SER A 200 24.94 16.23 -27.58
C SER A 200 25.36 15.49 -26.31
N ALA A 201 26.55 14.86 -26.30
CA ALA A 201 27.09 14.17 -25.14
C ALA A 201 27.26 15.12 -23.94
N LEU A 202 27.88 16.28 -24.17
CA LEU A 202 28.08 17.29 -23.13
C LEU A 202 26.77 17.87 -22.62
N LYS A 203 25.81 18.12 -23.51
CA LYS A 203 24.47 18.60 -23.13
C LYS A 203 23.75 17.56 -22.27
N SER A 204 23.70 16.30 -22.71
CA SER A 204 23.07 15.21 -21.97
C SER A 204 23.70 15.04 -20.58
N PHE A 205 25.02 15.11 -20.48
CA PHE A 205 25.70 15.01 -19.18
C PHE A 205 25.42 16.21 -18.27
N LYS A 206 25.39 17.43 -18.83
CA LYS A 206 24.97 18.63 -18.10
C LYS A 206 23.54 18.50 -17.57
N ASP A 207 22.61 18.04 -18.41
CA ASP A 207 21.21 17.84 -18.03
C ASP A 207 21.08 16.79 -16.92
N GLN A 208 21.88 15.72 -16.95
CA GLN A 208 21.95 14.72 -15.87
C GLN A 208 22.48 15.31 -14.55
N LEU A 209 23.54 16.12 -14.59
CA LEU A 209 24.05 16.82 -13.40
C LEU A 209 22.99 17.78 -12.82
N MET A 210 22.29 18.52 -13.69
CA MET A 210 21.21 19.43 -13.29
C MET A 210 20.01 18.68 -12.69
N LEU A 211 19.63 17.54 -13.27
CA LEU A 211 18.57 16.70 -12.73
C LEU A 211 18.95 16.17 -11.34
N ARG A 212 20.20 15.73 -11.18
CA ARG A 212 20.67 15.18 -9.90
C ARG A 212 20.66 16.22 -8.79
N ILE A 213 21.13 17.45 -9.05
CA ILE A 213 21.06 18.52 -8.04
C ILE A 213 19.61 18.89 -7.72
N LYS A 214 18.74 18.96 -8.74
CA LYS A 214 17.31 19.21 -8.54
C LYS A 214 16.66 18.19 -7.61
N ILE A 215 16.97 16.90 -7.79
CA ILE A 215 16.44 15.84 -6.89
C ILE A 215 16.92 16.02 -5.45
N ILE A 216 18.19 16.43 -5.25
CA ILE A 216 18.73 16.70 -3.92
C ILE A 216 18.03 17.90 -3.29
N ASP A 217 17.85 18.98 -4.06
CA ASP A 217 17.17 20.20 -3.61
C ASP A 217 15.70 19.94 -3.28
N ASP A 218 14.97 19.21 -4.12
CA ASP A 218 13.56 18.86 -3.88
C ASP A 218 13.41 18.07 -2.56
N ARG A 219 14.33 17.13 -2.30
CA ARG A 219 14.38 16.39 -1.03
C ARG A 219 14.69 17.31 0.15
N LEU A 220 15.65 18.22 -0.01
CA LEU A 220 16.01 19.20 1.02
C LEU A 220 14.82 20.12 1.36
N GLN A 221 14.10 20.61 0.35
CA GLN A 221 12.91 21.44 0.55
C GLN A 221 11.80 20.65 1.23
N LYS A 222 11.58 19.39 0.84
CA LYS A 222 10.59 18.52 1.48
C LYS A 222 10.87 18.36 2.98
N GLU A 223 12.12 18.10 3.38
CA GLU A 223 12.49 17.99 4.80
C GLU A 223 12.34 19.32 5.54
N LYS A 224 12.69 20.46 4.92
CA LYS A 224 12.46 21.80 5.51
C LYS A 224 10.97 22.10 5.74
N ILE A 225 10.11 21.74 4.79
CA ILE A 225 8.66 21.90 4.90
C ILE A 225 8.13 21.00 6.01
N ASN A 226 8.61 19.76 6.09
CA ASN A 226 8.22 18.81 7.14
C ASN A 226 8.58 19.33 8.54
N LEU A 227 9.80 19.84 8.72
CA LEU A 227 10.25 20.46 9.97
C LEU A 227 9.37 21.66 10.36
N THR A 228 9.11 22.57 9.40
CA THR A 228 8.26 23.74 9.63
C THR A 228 6.83 23.33 10.01
N ARG A 229 6.25 22.35 9.30
CA ARG A 229 4.91 21.83 9.59
C ARG A 229 4.84 21.21 11.00
N ARG A 230 5.83 20.40 11.39
CA ARG A 230 5.87 19.80 12.72
C ARG A 230 6.03 20.84 13.81
N ARG A 231 6.89 21.85 13.60
CA ARG A 231 7.08 22.99 14.52
C ARG A 231 5.79 23.78 14.73
N ASN A 232 5.07 24.08 13.66
CA ASN A 232 3.79 24.80 13.73
C ASN A 232 2.71 23.98 14.44
N ASN A 233 2.70 22.65 14.25
CA ASN A 233 1.74 21.77 14.94
C ASN A 233 2.05 21.66 16.44
N TYR A 234 3.34 21.58 16.80
CA TYR A 234 3.75 21.55 18.20
C TYR A 234 3.40 22.85 18.93
N GLN A 235 3.63 24.02 18.32
CA GLN A 235 3.25 25.32 18.88
C GLN A 235 1.74 25.47 19.15
N LYS A 236 0.89 24.71 18.44
CA LYS A 236 -0.57 24.74 18.62
C LYS A 236 -1.06 23.80 19.72
N ASN A 237 -0.26 22.81 20.13
CA ASN A 237 -0.67 21.70 21.00
C ASN A 237 0.11 21.65 22.32
N THR A 238 0.50 22.80 22.87
CA THR A 238 1.50 22.99 23.94
C THR A 238 1.18 22.35 25.31
N ASP A 239 0.02 21.70 25.48
CA ASP A 239 -0.43 21.20 26.80
C ASP A 239 -0.03 19.74 27.15
N ASN A 240 0.73 19.02 26.31
CA ASN A 240 1.09 17.61 26.56
C ASN A 240 2.60 17.40 26.80
N SER A 241 3.00 17.23 28.06
CA SER A 241 4.42 17.04 28.45
C SER A 241 5.04 15.72 27.97
N ASP A 242 4.27 14.65 27.82
CA ASP A 242 4.78 13.34 27.39
C ASP A 242 5.14 13.28 25.89
N ARG A 243 4.70 14.26 25.08
CA ARG A 243 5.02 14.35 23.64
C ARG A 243 6.35 15.05 23.35
N ASN A 244 7.08 15.46 24.39
CA ASN A 244 8.28 16.27 24.25
C ASN A 244 9.47 15.45 23.76
N GLU A 245 9.65 14.22 24.25
CA GLU A 245 10.80 13.37 23.86
C GLU A 245 10.72 12.93 22.39
N GLU A 246 9.56 12.44 21.95
CA GLU A 246 9.33 12.05 20.54
C GLU A 246 9.51 13.25 19.60
N TYR A 247 9.09 14.44 20.02
CA TYR A 247 9.27 15.66 19.23
C TYR A 247 10.74 16.07 19.14
N ILE A 248 11.50 15.96 20.23
CA ILE A 248 12.94 16.23 20.26
C ILE A 248 13.68 15.25 19.35
N GLN A 249 13.38 13.94 19.43
CA GLN A 249 13.97 12.93 18.54
C GLN A 249 13.65 13.23 17.07
N PHE A 250 12.39 13.56 16.75
CA PHE A 250 12.01 13.94 15.40
C PHE A 250 12.79 15.15 14.87
N ILE A 251 13.00 16.19 15.70
CA ILE A 251 13.80 17.36 15.30
C ILE A 251 15.23 16.94 15.03
N GLN A 252 15.84 16.17 15.94
CA GLN A 252 17.22 15.72 15.80
C GLN A 252 17.41 14.94 14.48
N ASP A 253 16.53 13.98 14.20
CA ASP A 253 16.56 13.19 12.97
C ASP A 253 16.35 14.04 11.71
N THR A 254 15.39 14.96 11.74
CA THR A 254 15.07 15.80 10.58
C THR A 254 16.18 16.80 10.29
N VAL A 255 16.77 17.40 11.33
CA VAL A 255 17.92 18.31 11.20
C VAL A 255 19.15 17.56 10.69
N PHE A 256 19.39 16.34 11.19
CA PHE A 256 20.47 15.49 10.70
C PHE A 256 20.32 15.19 9.20
N LYS A 257 19.11 14.80 8.76
CA LYS A 257 18.80 14.59 7.34
C LYS A 257 19.02 15.84 6.49
N ILE A 258 18.59 17.01 6.99
CA ILE A 258 18.82 18.30 6.31
C ILE A 258 20.31 18.58 6.13
N ASN A 259 21.13 18.33 7.16
CA ASN A 259 22.57 18.57 7.10
C ASN A 259 23.25 17.65 6.09
N ILE A 260 22.91 16.35 6.07
CA ILE A 260 23.41 15.42 5.05
C ILE A 260 23.03 15.88 3.64
N LEU A 261 21.79 16.33 3.44
CA LEU A 261 21.33 16.79 2.12
C LEU A 261 22.07 18.06 1.68
N LYS A 262 22.37 18.98 2.60
CA LYS A 262 23.20 20.16 2.32
C LYS A 262 24.62 19.77 1.93
N GLU A 263 25.26 18.91 2.71
CA GLU A 263 26.63 18.44 2.43
C GLU A 263 26.70 17.74 1.07
N ARG A 264 25.71 16.88 0.75
CA ARG A 264 25.61 16.24 -0.57
C ARG A 264 25.42 17.24 -1.71
N ALA A 265 24.64 18.31 -1.50
CA ALA A 265 24.46 19.34 -2.52
C ALA A 265 25.78 20.11 -2.77
N GLU A 266 26.50 20.45 -1.70
CA GLU A 266 27.82 21.11 -1.79
C GLU A 266 28.85 20.21 -2.47
N GLU A 267 28.92 18.94 -2.08
CA GLU A 267 29.81 17.95 -2.69
C GLU A 267 29.47 17.75 -4.17
N HIS A 268 28.18 17.66 -4.51
CA HIS A 268 27.73 17.55 -5.90
C HIS A 268 28.18 18.76 -6.72
N ASN A 269 27.99 19.98 -6.21
CA ASN A 269 28.40 21.20 -6.91
C ASN A 269 29.93 21.27 -7.10
N ARG A 270 30.70 20.88 -6.07
CA ARG A 270 32.17 20.81 -6.14
C ARG A 270 32.64 19.81 -7.20
N ASN A 271 32.03 18.63 -7.22
CA ASN A 271 32.40 17.54 -8.11
C ASN A 271 31.79 17.64 -9.51
N ALA A 272 30.74 18.42 -9.71
CA ALA A 272 30.08 18.56 -11.01
C ALA A 272 31.02 19.20 -12.04
N ALA A 273 31.73 20.26 -11.65
CA ALA A 273 32.67 20.94 -12.54
C ALA A 273 33.86 20.04 -12.93
N THR A 274 34.42 19.30 -11.96
CA THR A 274 35.53 18.38 -12.22
C THR A 274 35.11 17.24 -13.15
N LYS A 275 33.96 16.62 -12.90
CA LYS A 275 33.41 15.56 -13.76
C LYS A 275 33.05 16.06 -15.17
N PHE A 276 32.54 17.28 -15.29
CA PHE A 276 32.24 17.86 -16.59
C PHE A 276 33.52 18.08 -17.41
N ASN A 277 34.57 18.58 -16.79
CA ASN A 277 35.87 18.75 -17.44
C ASN A 277 36.55 17.41 -17.76
N GLU A 278 36.41 16.41 -16.87
CA GLU A 278 36.89 15.06 -17.12
C GLU A 278 36.22 14.45 -18.36
N LEU A 279 34.89 14.59 -18.50
CA LEU A 279 34.18 14.15 -19.69
C LEU A 279 34.64 14.89 -20.94
N LYS A 280 34.81 16.22 -20.87
CA LYS A 280 35.33 17.04 -21.97
C LYS A 280 36.69 16.51 -22.44
N TYR A 281 37.58 16.20 -21.49
CA TYR A 281 38.89 15.62 -21.76
C TYR A 281 38.80 14.21 -22.37
N GLN A 282 37.93 13.35 -21.84
CA GLN A 282 37.73 11.99 -22.35
C GLN A 282 37.21 12.00 -23.79
N LEU A 283 36.20 12.82 -24.10
CA LEU A 283 35.63 12.94 -25.45
C LEU A 283 36.64 13.47 -26.48
N ARG A 284 37.51 14.40 -26.07
CA ARG A 284 38.53 14.97 -26.96
C ARG A 284 39.68 14.01 -27.25
N ASN A 285 40.01 13.14 -26.31
CA ASN A 285 41.07 12.14 -26.46
C ASN A 285 40.58 10.77 -26.92
N ASP A 286 39.27 10.60 -27.11
CA ASP A 286 38.71 9.34 -27.58
C ASP A 286 39.21 9.01 -29.00
N PRO A 287 39.73 7.80 -29.27
CA PRO A 287 40.24 7.41 -30.57
C PRO A 287 39.25 7.62 -31.74
N ARG A 288 37.93 7.54 -31.48
CA ARG A 288 36.88 7.68 -32.49
C ARG A 288 36.60 9.15 -32.85
N LEU A 289 36.64 10.06 -31.88
CA LEU A 289 36.32 11.48 -32.09
C LEU A 289 37.56 12.37 -32.27
N ALA A 290 38.69 12.05 -31.65
CA ALA A 290 39.90 12.86 -31.68
C ALA A 290 40.38 13.24 -33.10
N PRO A 291 40.35 12.36 -34.13
CA PRO A 291 40.77 12.71 -35.48
C PRO A 291 39.91 13.80 -36.14
N TRP A 292 38.65 13.92 -35.72
CA TRP A 292 37.68 14.88 -36.26
C TRP A 292 37.69 16.17 -35.43
N LEU A 293 37.70 16.06 -34.10
CA LEU A 293 37.69 17.20 -33.19
C LEU A 293 38.99 18.01 -33.21
N ASN A 294 40.15 17.38 -33.45
CA ASN A 294 41.44 18.11 -33.55
C ASN A 294 41.55 18.98 -34.80
N LYS A 295 40.69 18.76 -35.82
CA LYS A 295 40.61 19.61 -37.01
C LYS A 295 39.75 20.86 -36.79
N ILE A 296 39.01 20.90 -35.68
CA ILE A 296 38.15 22.02 -35.30
C ILE A 296 38.87 22.77 -34.17
N ASN A 297 39.17 24.06 -34.36
CA ASN A 297 39.58 24.94 -33.26
C ASN A 297 38.33 25.22 -32.40
N LEU A 298 38.02 24.31 -31.49
CA LEU A 298 37.02 24.49 -30.44
C LEU A 298 37.71 25.16 -29.24
N ASP A 299 37.47 26.46 -29.11
CA ASP A 299 37.79 27.28 -27.92
C ASP A 299 36.93 26.87 -26.70
#